data_AF-Q6FNK3-F1
#
_entry.id   AF-Q6FNK3-F1
#
_cell.length_a   1.000
_cell.length_b   1.000
_cell.length_c   1.000
_cell.angle_alpha   90.00
_cell.angle_beta   90.00
_cell.angle_gamma   90.00
#
_symmetry.space_group_name_H-M   'P 1'
#
loop_
_entity.id
_entity.type
_entity.pdbx_description
1 polymer ?
#
loop_
_entity_poly.entity_id
_entity_poly.type
_entity_poly.pdbx_seq_one_letter_code
_entity_poly.pdbx_strand_id
1 'polypeptide(L)'
;MTDRLTQLQRCLDQVMEQFCATLNFIDKRHDFEPFNDKEPKMTDKHASVATPEEFSNGIDELSTDIIVKIRQITTLIDSLPGVGVSAEEQLHKIDSLQKKLVDIEDEKIHAIKKKDDLLKQVDDLITVFVGGIADSRRGTSLAPENVQEDNDIKQEAEVPTSSEAIEQKIANEKIESKIEGEYNDNINEDSDSKSADSELFMDKDDADNISESISPGKI
;
A
#
# COMPACT_ATOMS: atom_id res chain seq x y z
N MET A 1 8.50 2.03 5.31
CA MET A 1 8.72 1.01 4.26
C MET A 1 8.48 1.70 2.94
N THR A 2 9.43 1.70 1.99
CA THR A 2 9.16 2.34 0.69
C THR A 2 8.30 1.40 -0.16
N ASP A 3 7.24 1.95 -0.72
CA ASP A 3 6.35 1.27 -1.65
C ASP A 3 7.11 0.61 -2.84
N ARG A 4 6.54 -0.49 -3.36
CA ARG A 4 7.15 -1.27 -4.46
C ARG A 4 7.14 -0.51 -5.78
N LEU A 5 6.11 0.30 -6.06
CA LEU A 5 6.09 1.15 -7.25
C LEU A 5 7.18 2.24 -7.15
N THR A 6 7.36 2.85 -5.97
CA THR A 6 8.49 3.77 -5.70
C THR A 6 9.88 3.11 -5.73
N GLN A 7 9.98 1.78 -5.52
CA GLN A 7 11.23 1.04 -5.77
C GLN A 7 11.47 0.84 -7.27
N LEU A 8 10.43 0.43 -8.01
CA LEU A 8 10.48 0.24 -9.47
C LEU A 8 10.86 1.53 -10.20
N GLN A 9 10.28 2.68 -9.81
CA GLN A 9 10.63 4.00 -10.34
C GLN A 9 12.12 4.30 -10.16
N ARG A 10 12.66 4.19 -8.94
CA ARG A 10 14.09 4.42 -8.67
C ARG A 10 15.02 3.45 -9.40
N CYS A 11 14.59 2.22 -9.66
CA CYS A 11 15.35 1.28 -10.48
C CYS A 11 15.34 1.66 -11.97
N LEU A 12 14.23 2.20 -12.48
CA LEU A 12 14.15 2.73 -13.86
C LEU A 12 15.03 3.97 -14.03
N ASP A 13 15.01 4.89 -13.06
CA ASP A 13 15.86 6.09 -13.06
C ASP A 13 17.36 5.70 -13.10
N GLN A 14 17.77 4.74 -12.26
CA GLN A 14 19.14 4.21 -12.24
C GLN A 14 19.55 3.58 -13.58
N VAL A 15 18.64 2.85 -14.25
CA VAL A 15 18.92 2.28 -15.58
C VAL A 15 19.09 3.37 -16.64
N MET A 16 18.30 4.45 -16.57
CA MET A 16 18.47 5.61 -17.46
C MET A 16 19.82 6.31 -17.21
N GLU A 17 20.21 6.50 -15.95
CA GLU A 17 21.53 7.04 -15.58
C GLU A 17 22.67 6.16 -16.10
N GLN A 18 22.56 4.83 -15.95
CA GLN A 18 23.54 3.85 -16.43
C GLN A 18 23.65 3.84 -17.95
N PHE A 19 22.55 3.93 -18.70
CA PHE A 19 22.58 4.08 -20.16
C PHE A 19 23.30 5.35 -20.58
N CYS A 20 22.98 6.50 -19.95
CA CYS A 20 23.66 7.76 -20.21
C CYS A 20 25.16 7.68 -19.86
N ALA A 21 25.53 7.06 -18.74
CA ALA A 21 26.92 6.86 -18.35
C ALA A 21 27.68 5.96 -19.34
N THR A 22 27.04 4.89 -19.82
CA THR A 22 27.62 3.94 -20.78
C THR A 22 27.86 4.58 -22.15
N LEU A 23 26.88 5.34 -22.66
CA LEU A 23 27.06 6.10 -23.90
C LEU A 23 28.16 7.17 -23.77
N ASN A 24 28.21 7.88 -22.64
CA ASN A 24 29.30 8.83 -22.34
C ASN A 24 30.68 8.16 -22.21
N PHE A 25 30.74 6.92 -21.70
CA PHE A 25 31.96 6.15 -21.61
C PHE A 25 32.46 5.76 -23.01
N ILE A 26 31.59 5.21 -23.86
CA ILE A 26 31.89 4.89 -25.27
C ILE A 26 32.39 6.15 -26.00
N ASP A 27 31.63 7.24 -25.94
CA ASP A 27 31.96 8.51 -26.62
C ASP A 27 33.33 9.08 -26.21
N LYS A 28 33.71 9.01 -24.92
CA LYS A 28 34.94 9.64 -24.39
C LYS A 28 36.16 8.72 -24.29
N ARG A 29 35.96 7.40 -24.37
CA ARG A 29 37.01 6.39 -24.16
C ARG A 29 37.29 5.51 -25.37
N HIS A 30 36.48 5.59 -26.43
CA HIS A 30 36.75 4.86 -27.67
C HIS A 30 38.15 5.18 -28.22
N ASP A 31 38.71 4.19 -28.88
CA ASP A 31 40.01 4.28 -29.52
C ASP A 31 39.86 4.72 -30.99
N PHE A 32 40.88 5.37 -31.54
CA PHE A 32 40.91 5.75 -32.95
C PHE A 32 41.48 4.59 -33.78
N GLU A 33 40.63 3.85 -34.49
CA GLU A 33 41.10 2.84 -35.42
C GLU A 33 41.58 3.47 -36.74
N PRO A 34 42.73 3.04 -37.30
CA PRO A 34 43.17 3.51 -38.61
C PRO A 34 42.29 2.93 -39.72
N PHE A 35 41.88 3.74 -40.69
CA PHE A 35 41.06 3.28 -41.81
C PHE A 35 41.79 2.28 -42.74
N ASN A 36 43.13 2.32 -42.74
CA ASN A 36 43.97 1.48 -43.58
C ASN A 36 45.34 1.26 -42.91
N ASP A 37 45.99 0.11 -43.13
CA ASP A 37 47.26 -0.30 -42.49
C ASP A 37 48.43 0.69 -42.67
N LYS A 38 48.31 1.64 -43.60
CA LYS A 38 49.33 2.62 -43.97
C LYS A 38 49.13 3.99 -43.32
N GLU A 39 47.98 4.22 -42.69
CA GLU A 39 47.67 5.50 -42.05
C GLU A 39 48.11 5.48 -40.58
N PRO A 40 48.84 6.49 -40.10
CA PRO A 40 49.22 6.56 -38.70
C PRO A 40 47.96 6.75 -37.85
N LYS A 41 47.83 5.91 -36.82
CA LYS A 41 46.76 6.02 -35.81
C LYS A 41 46.65 7.46 -35.30
N MET A 42 45.46 8.03 -35.39
CA MET A 42 45.21 9.39 -34.91
C MET A 42 45.37 9.44 -33.39
N THR A 43 46.24 10.33 -32.90
CA THR A 43 46.43 10.56 -31.46
C THR A 43 46.13 12.01 -31.12
N ASP A 44 44.93 12.27 -30.63
CA ASP A 44 44.61 13.56 -30.01
C ASP A 44 45.16 13.61 -28.58
N LYS A 45 45.78 14.74 -28.22
CA LYS A 45 46.28 15.01 -26.86
C LYS A 45 45.16 15.32 -25.87
N HIS A 46 43.97 15.64 -26.35
CA HIS A 46 42.78 15.91 -25.53
C HIS A 46 41.87 14.69 -25.38
N ALA A 47 42.02 13.66 -26.21
CA ALA A 47 41.21 12.44 -26.12
C ALA A 47 41.68 11.55 -24.97
N SER A 48 40.77 11.21 -24.06
CA SER A 48 41.03 10.32 -22.92
C SER A 48 40.93 8.83 -23.28
N VAL A 49 41.56 8.43 -24.39
CA VAL A 49 41.54 7.05 -24.90
C VAL A 49 41.98 6.07 -23.80
N ALA A 50 41.14 5.08 -23.50
CA ALA A 50 41.48 3.99 -22.60
C ALA A 50 42.34 2.95 -23.34
N THR A 51 43.11 2.11 -22.64
CA THR A 51 43.72 0.95 -23.31
C THR A 51 42.61 0.02 -23.82
N PRO A 52 42.82 -0.75 -24.91
CA PRO A 52 41.79 -1.64 -25.44
C PRO A 52 41.26 -2.66 -24.42
N GLU A 53 42.13 -3.10 -23.49
CA GLU A 53 41.78 -3.98 -22.38
C GLU A 53 40.89 -3.28 -21.33
N GLU A 54 41.26 -2.07 -20.89
CA GLU A 54 40.42 -1.25 -19.99
C GLU A 54 39.07 -0.89 -20.63
N PHE A 55 39.05 -0.61 -21.94
CA PHE A 55 37.83 -0.31 -22.67
C PHE A 55 36.91 -1.53 -22.74
N SER A 56 37.42 -2.69 -23.16
CA SER A 56 36.62 -3.93 -23.21
C SER A 56 36.08 -4.29 -21.83
N ASN A 57 36.94 -4.32 -20.80
CA ASN A 57 36.54 -4.63 -19.43
C ASN A 57 35.48 -3.65 -18.90
N GLY A 58 35.61 -2.35 -19.22
CA GLY A 58 34.62 -1.34 -18.84
C GLY A 58 33.27 -1.51 -19.55
N ILE A 59 33.26 -1.87 -20.84
CA ILE A 59 32.03 -2.20 -21.57
C ILE A 59 31.37 -3.47 -21.00
N ASP A 60 32.15 -4.49 -20.66
CA ASP A 60 31.63 -5.72 -20.06
C ASP A 60 31.05 -5.50 -18.65
N GLU A 61 31.70 -4.67 -17.81
CA GLU A 61 31.19 -4.27 -16.49
C GLU A 61 29.87 -3.49 -16.60
N LEU A 62 29.85 -2.44 -17.43
CA LEU A 62 28.66 -1.61 -17.66
C LEU A 62 27.48 -2.42 -18.25
N SER A 63 27.76 -3.29 -19.22
CA SER A 63 26.76 -4.18 -19.81
C SER A 63 26.21 -5.18 -18.78
N THR A 64 27.08 -5.72 -17.92
CA THR A 64 26.68 -6.63 -16.85
C THR A 64 25.78 -5.94 -15.81
N ASP A 65 26.12 -4.72 -15.38
CA ASP A 65 25.31 -3.94 -14.44
C ASP A 65 23.91 -3.65 -15.02
N ILE A 66 23.83 -3.19 -16.28
CA ILE A 66 22.55 -2.98 -16.99
C ILE A 66 21.72 -4.28 -17.04
N ILE A 67 22.31 -5.43 -17.37
CA ILE A 67 21.61 -6.72 -17.41
C ILE A 67 21.10 -7.12 -16.01
N VAL A 68 21.91 -6.95 -14.96
CA VAL A 68 21.52 -7.22 -13.57
C VAL A 68 20.39 -6.30 -13.14
N LYS A 69 20.42 -5.03 -13.53
CA LYS A 69 19.37 -4.03 -13.22
C LYS A 69 18.07 -4.31 -13.93
N ILE A 70 18.11 -4.71 -15.20
CA ILE A 70 16.91 -5.16 -15.93
C ILE A 70 16.29 -6.39 -15.25
N ARG A 71 17.10 -7.37 -14.80
CA ARG A 71 16.61 -8.51 -14.00
C ARG A 71 16.00 -8.09 -12.66
N GLN A 72 16.57 -7.09 -11.98
CA GLN A 72 15.99 -6.51 -10.77
C GLN A 72 14.63 -5.85 -11.06
N ILE A 73 14.50 -5.12 -12.19
CA ILE A 73 13.23 -4.53 -12.64
C ILE A 73 12.18 -5.61 -12.91
N THR A 74 12.51 -6.68 -13.64
CA THR A 74 11.58 -7.81 -13.87
C THR A 74 11.13 -8.42 -12.54
N THR A 75 12.09 -8.73 -11.64
CA THR A 75 11.78 -9.29 -10.31
C THR A 75 10.91 -8.34 -9.47
N LEU A 76 11.10 -7.02 -9.60
CA LEU A 76 10.28 -6.02 -8.92
C LEU A 76 8.85 -6.00 -9.47
N ILE A 77 8.68 -6.07 -10.80
CA ILE A 77 7.37 -6.15 -11.48
C ILE A 77 6.64 -7.42 -11.04
N ASP A 78 7.29 -8.58 -11.03
CA ASP A 78 6.72 -9.85 -10.55
C ASP A 78 6.33 -9.81 -9.06
N SER A 79 6.95 -8.90 -8.28
CA SER A 79 6.70 -8.70 -6.85
C SER A 79 5.71 -7.57 -6.52
N LEU A 80 5.14 -6.89 -7.52
CA LEU A 80 4.20 -5.79 -7.31
C LEU A 80 2.90 -6.32 -6.66
N PRO A 81 2.44 -5.75 -5.53
CA PRO A 81 1.20 -6.19 -4.91
C PRO A 81 0.01 -5.84 -5.81
N GLY A 82 -0.84 -6.83 -6.10
CA GLY A 82 -2.05 -6.64 -6.91
C GLY A 82 -1.87 -6.87 -8.42
N VAL A 83 -0.69 -7.30 -8.91
CA VAL A 83 -0.58 -7.79 -10.29
C VAL A 83 -1.37 -9.08 -10.46
N GLY A 84 -2.12 -9.18 -11.56
CA GLY A 84 -2.88 -10.38 -11.93
C GLY A 84 -4.25 -10.56 -11.27
N VAL A 85 -4.68 -9.69 -10.34
CA VAL A 85 -6.05 -9.67 -9.80
C VAL A 85 -6.90 -8.58 -10.47
N SER A 86 -8.20 -8.83 -10.66
CA SER A 86 -9.09 -7.83 -11.26
C SER A 86 -9.45 -6.72 -10.26
N ALA A 87 -9.87 -5.55 -10.74
CA ALA A 87 -10.36 -4.48 -9.88
C ALA A 87 -11.60 -4.89 -9.06
N GLU A 88 -12.45 -5.75 -9.61
CA GLU A 88 -13.63 -6.32 -8.94
C GLU A 88 -13.22 -7.28 -7.80
N GLU A 89 -12.24 -8.15 -8.04
CA GLU A 89 -11.67 -9.02 -6.99
C GLU A 89 -11.00 -8.21 -5.87
N GLN A 90 -10.29 -7.12 -6.23
CA GLN A 90 -9.72 -6.19 -5.26
C GLN A 90 -10.81 -5.53 -4.42
N LEU A 91 -11.91 -5.07 -5.04
CA LEU A 91 -13.03 -4.43 -4.34
C LEU A 91 -13.77 -5.41 -3.42
N HIS A 92 -14.18 -6.58 -3.91
CA HIS A 92 -14.82 -7.62 -3.08
C HIS A 92 -13.92 -8.08 -1.92
N LYS A 93 -12.59 -8.07 -2.12
CA LYS A 93 -11.62 -8.32 -1.03
C LYS A 93 -11.60 -7.19 0.00
N ILE A 94 -11.73 -5.92 -0.42
CA ILE A 94 -11.87 -4.76 0.48
C ILE A 94 -13.16 -4.91 1.30
N ASP A 95 -14.30 -5.16 0.66
CA ASP A 95 -15.60 -5.30 1.34
C ASP A 95 -15.60 -6.47 2.35
N SER A 96 -15.01 -7.61 1.95
CA SER A 96 -14.84 -8.78 2.84
C SER A 96 -13.94 -8.46 4.04
N LEU A 97 -12.90 -7.65 3.86
CA LEU A 97 -12.01 -7.22 4.94
C LEU A 97 -12.66 -6.18 5.85
N GLN A 98 -13.41 -5.23 5.29
CA GLN A 98 -14.20 -4.25 6.06
C GLN A 98 -15.21 -4.97 6.96
N LYS A 99 -15.98 -5.91 6.42
CA LYS A 99 -16.93 -6.70 7.22
C LYS A 99 -16.26 -7.46 8.36
N LYS A 100 -15.15 -8.15 8.08
CA LYS A 100 -14.34 -8.83 9.12
C LYS A 100 -13.78 -7.88 10.16
N LEU A 101 -13.45 -6.64 9.79
CA LEU A 101 -12.98 -5.63 10.72
C LEU A 101 -14.09 -5.24 11.71
N VAL A 102 -15.34 -5.07 11.23
CA VAL A 102 -16.51 -4.84 12.10
C VAL A 102 -16.75 -6.04 13.03
N ASP A 103 -16.78 -7.27 12.50
CA ASP A 103 -16.98 -8.48 13.31
C ASP A 103 -15.91 -8.60 14.43
N ILE A 104 -14.64 -8.34 14.10
CA ILE A 104 -13.51 -8.35 15.06
C ILE A 104 -13.59 -7.19 16.06
N GLU A 105 -14.10 -6.02 15.67
CA GLU A 105 -14.27 -4.88 16.57
C GLU A 105 -15.38 -5.15 17.60
N ASP A 106 -16.51 -5.77 17.19
CA ASP A 106 -17.57 -6.21 18.10
C ASP A 106 -17.06 -7.29 19.08
N GLU A 107 -16.28 -8.28 18.60
CA GLU A 107 -15.61 -9.26 19.48
C GLU A 107 -14.65 -8.57 20.47
N LYS A 108 -13.89 -7.57 20.02
CA LYS A 108 -12.98 -6.78 20.87
C LYS A 108 -13.76 -5.99 21.94
N ILE A 109 -14.87 -5.37 21.59
CA ILE A 109 -15.74 -4.65 22.53
C ILE A 109 -16.31 -5.61 23.58
N HIS A 110 -16.82 -6.79 23.17
CA HIS A 110 -17.30 -7.81 24.10
C HIS A 110 -16.20 -8.35 25.01
N ALA A 111 -14.98 -8.56 24.49
CA ALA A 111 -13.84 -8.98 25.29
C ALA A 111 -13.41 -7.91 26.31
N ILE A 112 -13.39 -6.64 25.92
CA ILE A 112 -13.11 -5.50 26.81
C ILE A 112 -14.17 -5.40 27.91
N LYS A 113 -15.46 -5.43 27.56
CA LYS A 113 -16.57 -5.36 28.53
C LYS A 113 -16.47 -6.47 29.58
N LYS A 114 -16.25 -7.72 29.15
CA LYS A 114 -16.05 -8.86 30.06
C LYS A 114 -14.80 -8.68 30.94
N LYS A 115 -13.72 -8.11 30.41
CA LYS A 115 -12.50 -7.81 31.17
C LYS A 115 -12.73 -6.71 32.21
N ASP A 116 -13.52 -5.69 31.91
CA ASP A 116 -13.88 -4.61 32.83
C ASP A 116 -14.88 -5.09 33.91
N ASP A 117 -15.88 -5.91 33.55
CA ASP A 117 -16.81 -6.54 34.52
C ASP A 117 -16.07 -7.43 35.52
N LEU A 118 -15.09 -8.23 35.05
CA LEU A 118 -14.25 -9.07 35.91
C LEU A 118 -13.30 -8.23 36.78
N LEU A 119 -12.74 -7.15 36.25
CA LEU A 119 -11.89 -6.22 36.99
C LEU A 119 -12.67 -5.57 38.14
N LYS A 120 -13.89 -5.11 37.87
CA LYS A 120 -14.79 -4.57 38.91
C LYS A 120 -15.10 -5.58 40.01
N GLN A 121 -15.38 -6.85 39.67
CA GLN A 121 -15.60 -7.90 40.67
C GLN A 121 -14.37 -8.14 41.57
N VAL A 122 -13.17 -8.01 41.02
CA VAL A 122 -11.91 -8.11 41.78
C VAL A 122 -11.73 -6.89 42.68
N ASP A 123 -12.01 -5.68 42.19
CA ASP A 123 -11.92 -4.44 42.97
C ASP A 123 -12.95 -4.37 44.10
N ASP A 124 -14.20 -4.81 43.86
CA ASP A 124 -15.24 -4.93 44.88
C ASP A 124 -14.80 -5.91 45.99
N LEU A 125 -14.24 -7.06 45.61
CA LEU A 125 -13.72 -8.07 46.55
C LEU A 125 -12.54 -7.53 47.37
N ILE A 126 -11.59 -6.83 46.73
CA ILE A 126 -10.47 -6.16 47.41
C ILE A 126 -11.00 -5.12 48.40
N THR A 127 -11.99 -4.33 48.00
CA THR A 127 -12.59 -3.27 48.85
C THR A 127 -13.26 -3.87 50.08
N VAL A 128 -14.01 -4.97 49.94
CA VAL A 128 -14.60 -5.70 51.07
C VAL A 128 -13.54 -6.30 51.99
N PHE A 129 -12.47 -6.89 51.46
CA PHE A 129 -11.37 -7.40 52.29
C PHE A 129 -10.63 -6.29 53.04
N VAL A 130 -10.35 -5.15 52.38
CA VAL A 130 -9.70 -3.99 53.02
C VAL A 130 -10.59 -3.39 54.11
N GLY A 131 -11.90 -3.23 53.84
CA GLY A 131 -12.89 -2.78 54.81
C GLY A 131 -12.98 -3.71 56.02
N GLY A 132 -13.17 -5.01 55.81
CA GLY A 132 -13.23 -5.99 56.90
C GLY A 132 -11.94 -6.07 57.74
N ILE A 133 -10.77 -5.89 57.13
CA ILE A 133 -9.49 -5.79 57.85
C ILE A 133 -9.38 -4.47 58.63
N ALA A 134 -9.91 -3.36 58.11
CA ALA A 134 -9.93 -2.07 58.80
C ALA A 134 -10.90 -2.08 59.99
N ASP A 135 -12.11 -2.61 59.81
CA ASP A 135 -13.13 -2.74 60.86
C ASP A 135 -12.68 -3.72 61.95
N SER A 136 -12.08 -4.86 61.58
CA SER A 136 -11.50 -5.79 62.55
C SER A 136 -10.36 -5.17 63.36
N ARG A 137 -9.67 -4.12 62.86
CA ARG A 137 -8.68 -3.35 63.63
C ARG A 137 -9.30 -2.20 64.42
N ARG A 138 -10.45 -1.64 63.99
CA ARG A 138 -11.18 -0.58 64.70
C ARG A 138 -12.15 -1.10 65.76
N GLY A 139 -12.45 -2.40 65.79
CA GLY A 139 -13.41 -3.07 66.67
C GLY A 139 -13.18 -3.01 68.20
N THR A 140 -12.38 -2.06 68.70
CA THR A 140 -12.17 -1.79 70.13
C THR A 140 -12.28 -0.30 70.50
N SER A 141 -13.16 0.48 69.86
CA SER A 141 -13.60 1.78 70.39
C SER A 141 -14.90 2.33 69.77
N LEU A 142 -15.96 2.35 70.60
CA LEU A 142 -17.00 3.38 70.71
C LEU A 142 -17.79 3.87 69.46
N ALA A 143 -19.11 3.59 69.54
CA ALA A 143 -20.31 4.20 68.94
C ALA A 143 -20.22 5.31 67.86
N PRO A 144 -21.15 5.31 66.86
CA PRO A 144 -21.23 6.35 65.85
C PRO A 144 -21.77 7.67 66.43
N GLU A 145 -20.98 8.73 66.31
CA GLU A 145 -21.41 10.10 66.55
C GLU A 145 -22.13 10.64 65.30
N ASN A 146 -23.30 11.25 65.48
CA ASN A 146 -23.99 11.96 64.40
C ASN A 146 -23.20 13.22 64.05
N VAL A 147 -22.38 13.17 63.00
CA VAL A 147 -21.73 14.35 62.43
C VAL A 147 -22.48 14.75 61.17
N GLN A 148 -23.41 15.68 61.35
CA GLN A 148 -24.01 16.44 60.26
C GLN A 148 -23.03 17.58 59.92
N GLU A 149 -22.08 17.30 59.03
CA GLU A 149 -21.16 18.30 58.50
C GLU A 149 -21.67 18.81 57.15
N ASP A 150 -22.28 19.99 57.20
CA ASP A 150 -22.29 20.91 56.06
C ASP A 150 -20.83 21.21 55.69
N ASN A 151 -20.42 20.93 54.44
CA ASN A 151 -19.22 21.52 53.86
C ASN A 151 -19.40 21.71 52.35
N ASP A 152 -19.43 22.97 51.96
CA ASP A 152 -19.28 23.42 50.57
C ASP A 152 -17.90 23.01 49.98
N ILE A 153 -17.75 23.29 48.68
CA ILE A 153 -16.48 23.41 47.94
C ILE A 153 -15.74 22.08 47.65
N LYS A 154 -15.98 21.51 46.46
CA LYS A 154 -15.08 21.71 45.30
C LYS A 154 -15.63 21.08 44.01
N GLN A 155 -15.49 21.82 42.92
CA GLN A 155 -15.64 21.32 41.57
C GLN A 155 -14.41 20.48 41.21
N GLU A 156 -14.57 19.18 40.99
CA GLU A 156 -13.64 18.39 40.19
C GLU A 156 -14.43 17.70 39.07
N ALA A 157 -13.93 17.81 37.85
CA ALA A 157 -14.64 17.36 36.66
C ALA A 157 -14.50 15.85 36.51
N GLU A 158 -15.62 15.14 36.49
CA GLU A 158 -15.65 13.76 36.00
C GLU A 158 -15.20 13.75 34.53
N VAL A 159 -14.07 13.09 34.29
CA VAL A 159 -13.57 12.80 32.94
C VAL A 159 -14.57 11.85 32.29
N PRO A 160 -15.09 12.15 31.08
CA PRO A 160 -16.13 11.34 30.47
C PRO A 160 -15.63 9.91 30.25
N THR A 161 -16.30 8.95 30.88
CA THR A 161 -16.01 7.53 30.68
C THR A 161 -16.20 7.17 29.22
N SER A 162 -15.17 6.57 28.62
CA SER A 162 -15.07 6.34 27.18
C SER A 162 -16.20 5.49 26.58
N SER A 163 -16.99 4.78 27.39
CA SER A 163 -18.14 4.00 26.95
C SER A 163 -19.26 4.85 26.34
N GLU A 164 -19.70 5.92 27.01
CA GLU A 164 -20.84 6.73 26.53
C GLU A 164 -20.49 7.56 25.28
N ALA A 165 -19.25 8.04 25.19
CA ALA A 165 -18.74 8.72 24.00
C ALA A 165 -18.60 7.80 22.78
N ILE A 166 -18.43 6.49 22.99
CA ILE A 166 -18.41 5.47 21.93
C ILE A 166 -19.85 5.12 21.51
N GLU A 167 -20.79 4.92 22.45
CA GLU A 167 -22.19 4.66 22.12
C GLU A 167 -22.84 5.81 21.32
N GLN A 168 -22.55 7.07 21.68
CA GLN A 168 -23.03 8.22 20.89
C GLN A 168 -22.39 8.30 19.49
N LYS A 169 -21.11 7.89 19.33
CA LYS A 169 -20.48 7.82 18.01
C LYS A 169 -21.10 6.71 17.14
N ILE A 170 -21.27 5.51 17.68
CA ILE A 170 -21.89 4.37 16.98
C ILE A 170 -23.34 4.70 16.58
N ALA A 171 -24.08 5.44 17.42
CA ALA A 171 -25.43 5.90 17.09
C ALA A 171 -25.44 6.89 15.91
N ASN A 172 -24.49 7.84 15.85
CA ASN A 172 -24.39 8.80 14.76
C ASN A 172 -23.91 8.16 13.45
N GLU A 173 -22.92 7.26 13.51
CA GLU A 173 -22.36 6.57 12.33
C GLU A 173 -23.39 5.60 11.69
N LYS A 174 -24.31 5.03 12.49
CA LYS A 174 -25.50 4.29 12.01
C LYS A 174 -26.61 5.16 11.41
N ILE A 175 -26.59 6.48 11.63
CA ILE A 175 -27.51 7.42 10.99
C ILE A 175 -26.90 7.88 9.66
N GLU A 176 -25.61 8.23 9.64
CA GLU A 176 -24.89 8.65 8.43
C GLU A 176 -24.88 7.55 7.35
N SER A 177 -24.51 6.31 7.71
CA SER A 177 -24.56 5.16 6.78
C SER A 177 -25.97 4.82 6.26
N LYS A 178 -27.03 5.31 6.93
CA LYS A 178 -28.42 5.13 6.49
C LYS A 178 -28.92 6.28 5.60
N ILE A 179 -28.34 7.47 5.75
CA ILE A 179 -28.64 8.64 4.91
C ILE A 179 -27.86 8.57 3.59
N GLU A 180 -26.60 8.11 3.60
CA GLU A 180 -25.81 7.94 2.37
C GLU A 180 -26.35 6.82 1.46
N GLY A 181 -27.02 5.80 2.04
CA GLY A 181 -27.66 4.72 1.29
C GLY A 181 -28.97 5.11 0.58
N GLU A 182 -29.67 6.17 1.03
CA GLU A 182 -30.94 6.60 0.43
C GLU A 182 -30.78 7.76 -0.57
N TYR A 183 -29.57 8.34 -0.73
CA TYR A 183 -29.35 9.53 -1.56
C TYR A 183 -28.76 9.29 -2.95
N ASN A 184 -28.45 8.04 -3.33
CA ASN A 184 -27.79 7.71 -4.60
C ASN A 184 -28.68 7.03 -5.66
N ASP A 185 -29.96 6.80 -5.37
CA ASP A 185 -30.92 6.16 -6.30
C ASP A 185 -31.63 7.15 -7.27
N ASN A 186 -31.24 8.43 -7.29
CA ASN A 186 -31.89 9.49 -8.08
C ASN A 186 -30.98 10.16 -9.13
N ILE A 187 -30.22 9.37 -9.91
CA ILE A 187 -29.63 9.81 -11.18
C ILE A 187 -29.80 8.70 -12.25
N ASN A 188 -31.04 8.50 -12.71
CA ASN A 188 -31.35 7.68 -13.89
C ASN A 188 -32.70 8.08 -14.52
N GLU A 189 -32.89 9.39 -14.73
CA GLU A 189 -33.94 9.93 -15.60
C GLU A 189 -33.27 10.75 -16.72
N ASP A 190 -33.16 10.16 -17.91
CA ASP A 190 -33.15 10.85 -19.20
C ASP A 190 -33.35 9.82 -20.32
N SER A 191 -34.48 9.12 -20.24
CA SER A 191 -35.00 8.33 -21.36
C SER A 191 -35.74 9.26 -22.32
N ASP A 192 -35.07 9.74 -23.37
CA ASP A 192 -35.76 10.43 -24.45
C ASP A 192 -35.51 9.81 -25.84
N SER A 193 -36.55 9.91 -26.64
CA SER A 193 -36.88 9.02 -27.75
C SER A 193 -36.45 9.55 -29.12
N LYS A 194 -36.32 8.60 -30.07
CA LYS A 194 -36.46 8.67 -31.55
C LYS A 194 -35.20 8.18 -32.28
N SER A 195 -35.25 7.57 -33.45
CA SER A 195 -36.27 6.92 -34.29
C SER A 195 -35.57 6.78 -35.65
N ALA A 196 -35.55 5.57 -36.22
CA ALA A 196 -35.41 5.22 -37.64
C ALA A 196 -34.49 6.04 -38.58
N ASP A 197 -33.51 5.34 -39.18
CA ASP A 197 -33.38 5.07 -40.65
C ASP A 197 -32.05 4.29 -40.84
N SER A 198 -32.01 3.08 -41.40
CA SER A 198 -31.96 2.77 -42.85
C SER A 198 -30.90 3.64 -43.56
N GLU A 199 -29.83 3.13 -44.20
CA GLU A 199 -29.80 2.04 -45.16
C GLU A 199 -28.32 1.62 -45.48
N LEU A 200 -28.13 0.35 -45.88
CA LEU A 200 -27.45 -0.07 -47.13
C LEU A 200 -25.99 0.38 -47.44
N PHE A 201 -25.01 -0.54 -47.40
CA PHE A 201 -24.38 -1.11 -48.63
C PHE A 201 -23.38 -2.26 -48.31
N MET A 202 -23.28 -3.23 -49.23
CA MET A 202 -22.24 -4.27 -49.27
C MET A 202 -21.11 -3.88 -50.23
N ASP A 203 -19.93 -4.48 -50.05
CA ASP A 203 -19.10 -5.18 -51.07
C ASP A 203 -17.66 -5.28 -50.49
N LYS A 204 -17.04 -6.46 -50.32
CA LYS A 204 -16.62 -7.53 -51.23
C LYS A 204 -15.16 -7.40 -51.68
N ASP A 205 -14.52 -8.57 -51.63
CA ASP A 205 -13.31 -9.03 -52.33
C ASP A 205 -12.00 -8.25 -52.00
N ASP A 206 -10.81 -8.85 -52.01
CA ASP A 206 -10.42 -10.23 -52.35
C ASP A 206 -9.33 -10.78 -51.38
N ALA A 207 -8.94 -12.03 -51.59
CA ALA A 207 -7.89 -12.81 -50.94
C ALA A 207 -6.44 -12.37 -51.27
N ASP A 208 -5.47 -12.78 -50.44
CA ASP A 208 -4.16 -13.20 -50.96
C ASP A 208 -3.46 -14.23 -50.06
N ASN A 209 -2.79 -15.20 -50.70
CA ASN A 209 -2.25 -16.41 -50.10
C ASN A 209 -0.84 -16.66 -50.65
N ILE A 210 0.20 -16.53 -49.82
CA ILE A 210 1.57 -16.92 -50.18
C ILE A 210 2.19 -17.80 -49.08
N SER A 211 2.57 -19.01 -49.50
CA SER A 211 3.23 -20.06 -48.74
C SER A 211 4.76 -19.96 -48.79
N GLU A 212 5.44 -20.94 -48.16
CA GLU A 212 6.89 -21.25 -48.28
C GLU A 212 7.84 -20.30 -47.50
N SER A 213 8.90 -20.75 -46.81
CA SER A 213 9.57 -22.07 -46.77
C SER A 213 10.49 -22.26 -45.53
N ILE A 214 10.69 -23.53 -45.10
CA ILE A 214 12.00 -24.23 -44.81
C ILE A 214 13.06 -23.45 -43.96
N SER A 215 13.71 -23.92 -42.87
CA SER A 215 13.93 -25.25 -42.24
C SER A 215 14.45 -25.10 -40.78
N PRO A 216 14.33 -26.10 -39.88
CA PRO A 216 15.08 -26.15 -38.62
C PRO A 216 16.34 -27.05 -38.68
N GLY A 217 17.49 -26.57 -38.18
CA GLY A 217 18.74 -27.32 -38.09
C GLY A 217 19.14 -27.65 -36.64
N LYS A 218 19.44 -28.93 -36.36
CA LYS A 218 19.93 -29.41 -35.05
C LYS A 218 21.43 -29.13 -34.85
N ILE A 219 21.82 -28.71 -33.65
CA ILE A 219 22.76 -29.43 -32.76
C ILE A 219 22.14 -29.41 -31.36
#